data_AF-A0A843C9I7-F1
#
_entry.id   AF-A0A843C9I7-F1
#
_cell.length_a   1.000
_cell.length_b   1.000
_cell.length_c   1.000
_cell.angle_alpha   90.00
_cell.angle_beta   90.00
_cell.angle_gamma   90.00
#
_symmetry.space_group_name_H-M   'P 1'
#
loop_
_entity.id
_entity.type
_entity.pdbx_description
1 polymer ?
#
loop_
_entity_poly.entity_id
_entity_poly.type
_entity_poly.pdbx_seq_one_letter_code
_entity_poly.pdbx_strand_id
1 'polypeptide(L)'
;MIVGFLAVASTGLLIEDQSSSVNGTLQTLNIEAYEDFEATLNCSMIDFGSLSPGKSSNQTVYIKNIGSEVVFLSMNVQSWEPSDAEAFLVLSWNRDDHILNPGESIGATFILDVDENVFGFSDFSFNITIVGNQIEEI
;
A
#
# COMPACT_ATOMS: atom_id res chain seq x y z
N MET A 1 16.46 52.52 39.18
CA MET A 1 16.52 51.06 39.01
C MET A 1 15.61 50.72 37.83
N ILE A 2 16.16 50.63 36.62
CA ILE A 2 15.39 50.31 35.41
C ILE A 2 15.44 48.78 35.27
N VAL A 3 14.30 48.13 35.47
CA VAL A 3 14.16 46.68 35.28
C VAL A 3 13.91 46.46 33.80
N GLY A 4 14.96 46.09 33.06
CA GLY A 4 14.86 45.73 31.65
C GLY A 4 14.23 44.33 31.52
N PHE A 5 13.05 44.26 30.91
CA PHE A 5 12.40 43.00 30.57
C PHE A 5 12.99 42.47 29.26
N LEU A 6 13.74 41.36 29.33
CA LEU A 6 14.16 40.59 28.16
C LEU A 6 12.99 39.70 27.73
N ALA A 7 12.35 40.05 26.62
CA ALA A 7 11.42 39.14 25.95
C ALA A 7 12.23 38.13 25.14
N VAL A 8 12.23 36.87 25.57
CA VAL A 8 12.78 35.76 24.78
C VAL A 8 11.68 35.30 23.83
N ALA A 9 11.84 35.55 22.54
CA ALA A 9 10.98 34.93 21.53
C ALA A 9 11.51 33.52 21.28
N SER A 10 10.81 32.50 21.80
CA SER A 10 11.04 31.12 21.37
C SER A 10 10.43 30.97 19.98
N THR A 11 11.26 30.90 18.94
CA THR A 11 10.82 30.43 17.63
C THR A 11 10.46 28.96 17.77
N GLY A 12 9.17 28.66 17.88
CA GLY A 12 8.68 27.32 17.63
C GLY A 12 8.90 27.01 16.16
N LEU A 13 9.71 26.00 15.86
CA LEU A 13 9.80 25.45 14.51
C LEU A 13 8.41 24.88 14.17
N LEU A 14 7.74 25.47 13.18
CA LEU A 14 6.55 24.87 12.61
C LEU A 14 7.04 23.67 11.80
N ILE A 15 6.85 22.47 12.33
CA ILE A 15 6.95 21.24 11.55
C ILE A 15 5.68 21.21 10.71
N GLU A 16 5.80 21.49 9.42
CA GLU A 16 4.72 21.32 8.47
C GLU A 16 4.47 19.81 8.35
N ASP A 17 3.30 19.35 8.78
CA ASP A 17 2.89 17.94 8.63
C ASP A 17 2.66 17.71 7.13
N GLN A 18 3.72 17.28 6.44
CA GLN A 18 3.67 17.04 5.02
C GLN A 18 3.05 15.66 4.79
N SER A 19 1.74 15.63 4.61
CA SER A 19 1.01 14.42 4.25
C SER A 19 0.87 14.32 2.74
N SER A 20 1.25 13.20 2.13
CA SER A 20 1.05 12.96 0.68
C SER A 20 0.06 11.84 0.44
N SER A 21 -0.73 11.99 -0.62
CA SER A 21 -1.65 10.93 -1.04
C SER A 21 -0.85 9.80 -1.65
N VAL A 22 -1.16 8.56 -1.24
CA VAL A 22 -0.54 7.38 -1.82
C VAL A 22 -1.60 6.42 -2.36
N ASN A 23 -1.53 6.14 -3.66
CA ASN A 23 -2.53 5.37 -4.37
C ASN A 23 -1.87 4.23 -5.17
N GLY A 24 -2.35 3.01 -4.99
CA GLY A 24 -1.90 1.82 -5.73
C GLY A 24 -2.95 1.38 -6.74
N THR A 25 -2.61 1.33 -8.04
CA THR A 25 -3.51 0.74 -9.04
C THR A 25 -3.39 -0.78 -8.97
N LEU A 26 -4.50 -1.49 -8.85
CA LEU A 26 -4.53 -2.94 -8.68
C LEU A 26 -4.90 -3.64 -10.00
N GLN A 27 -4.07 -4.59 -10.40
CA GLN A 27 -4.31 -5.49 -11.52
C GLN A 27 -4.22 -6.94 -11.05
N THR A 28 -5.13 -7.79 -11.52
CA THR A 28 -5.16 -9.21 -11.19
C THR A 28 -5.07 -10.08 -12.43
N LEU A 29 -4.40 -11.23 -12.30
CA LEU A 29 -4.28 -12.25 -13.35
C LEU A 29 -4.70 -13.62 -12.79
N ASN A 30 -5.60 -14.31 -13.49
CA ASN A 30 -6.22 -15.60 -13.11
C ASN A 30 -7.02 -15.59 -11.79
N ILE A 31 -7.17 -14.43 -11.16
CA ILE A 31 -7.92 -14.19 -9.92
C ILE A 31 -8.65 -12.85 -10.03
N GLU A 32 -9.60 -12.62 -9.13
CA GLU A 32 -10.27 -11.33 -9.00
C GLU A 32 -10.07 -10.77 -7.59
N ALA A 33 -9.91 -9.44 -7.51
CA ALA A 33 -9.82 -8.72 -6.24
C ALA A 33 -11.08 -7.90 -6.01
N TYR A 34 -11.49 -7.83 -4.75
CA TYR A 34 -12.73 -7.21 -4.30
C TYR A 34 -12.49 -6.33 -3.07
N GLU A 35 -13.29 -5.29 -2.91
CA GLU A 35 -13.22 -4.38 -1.76
C GLU A 35 -13.98 -4.96 -0.54
N ASP A 36 -14.91 -5.88 -0.79
CA ASP A 36 -15.78 -6.45 0.21
C ASP A 36 -15.66 -7.98 0.30
N PHE A 37 -15.99 -8.51 1.48
CA PHE A 37 -15.96 -9.95 1.73
C PHE A 37 -16.96 -10.72 0.87
N GLU A 38 -18.08 -10.10 0.50
CA GLU A 38 -19.12 -10.72 -0.33
C GLU A 38 -18.71 -10.81 -1.82
N ALA A 39 -17.55 -10.27 -2.19
CA ALA A 39 -17.03 -10.23 -3.54
C ALA A 39 -18.04 -9.59 -4.52
N THR A 40 -18.58 -8.43 -4.14
CA THR A 40 -19.59 -7.70 -4.92
C THR A 40 -19.02 -6.48 -5.65
N LEU A 41 -17.96 -5.89 -5.11
CA LEU A 41 -17.30 -4.70 -5.64
C LEU A 41 -15.87 -5.04 -6.04
N ASN A 42 -15.57 -4.99 -7.34
CA ASN A 42 -14.23 -5.21 -7.85
C ASN A 42 -13.28 -4.11 -7.37
N CYS A 43 -12.15 -4.51 -6.79
CA CYS A 43 -11.08 -3.61 -6.40
C CYS A 43 -10.11 -3.43 -7.57
N SER A 44 -10.04 -2.22 -8.12
CA SER A 44 -9.08 -1.84 -9.16
C SER A 44 -8.06 -0.80 -8.69
N MET A 45 -8.24 -0.29 -7.48
CA MET A 45 -7.36 0.69 -6.86
C MET A 45 -7.42 0.53 -5.34
N ILE A 46 -6.26 0.64 -4.70
CA ILE A 46 -6.12 0.70 -3.25
C ILE A 46 -5.68 2.12 -2.91
N ASP A 47 -6.55 2.84 -2.20
CA ASP A 47 -6.19 4.13 -1.61
C ASP A 47 -5.60 3.90 -0.23
N PHE A 48 -4.32 4.23 -0.05
CA PHE A 48 -3.65 4.18 1.26
C PHE A 48 -3.84 5.48 2.04
N GLY A 49 -4.43 6.50 1.42
CA GLY A 49 -4.73 7.79 2.00
C GLY A 49 -3.51 8.69 2.11
N SER A 50 -3.63 9.69 2.98
CA SER A 50 -2.54 10.62 3.28
C SER A 50 -1.62 10.03 4.34
N LEU A 51 -0.40 9.67 3.93
CA LEU A 51 0.64 9.17 4.82
C LEU A 51 1.64 10.29 5.14
N SER A 52 2.27 10.22 6.30
CA SER A 52 3.38 11.10 6.68
C SER A 52 4.66 10.26 6.82
N PRO A 53 5.86 10.84 6.72
CA PRO A 53 7.12 10.12 6.91
C PRO A 53 7.16 9.30 8.22
N GLY A 54 7.66 8.06 8.15
CA GLY A 54 7.72 7.16 9.31
C GLY A 54 6.37 6.57 9.74
N LYS A 55 5.31 6.74 8.93
CA LYS A 55 3.99 6.14 9.16
C LYS A 55 3.76 4.97 8.22
N SER A 56 2.80 4.14 8.60
CA SER A 56 2.30 3.04 7.78
C SER A 56 0.79 3.02 7.71
N SER A 57 0.28 2.47 6.62
CA SER A 57 -1.16 2.31 6.35
C SER A 57 -1.45 0.87 5.98
N ASN A 58 -2.56 0.34 6.51
CA ASN A 58 -2.97 -1.03 6.30
C ASN A 58 -4.32 -1.06 5.59
N GLN A 59 -4.38 -1.66 4.42
CA GLN A 59 -5.60 -1.80 3.62
C GLN A 59 -5.87 -3.28 3.34
N THR A 60 -7.11 -3.73 3.52
CA THR A 60 -7.48 -5.13 3.27
C THR A 60 -8.38 -5.21 2.05
N VAL A 61 -8.02 -6.09 1.11
CA VAL A 61 -8.84 -6.44 -0.06
C VAL A 61 -9.12 -7.94 -0.02
N TYR A 62 -10.14 -8.40 -0.72
CA TYR A 62 -10.51 -9.81 -0.80
C TYR A 62 -10.12 -10.36 -2.16
N ILE A 63 -9.40 -11.47 -2.17
CA ILE A 63 -8.93 -12.13 -3.38
C ILE A 63 -9.67 -13.43 -3.53
N LYS A 64 -10.26 -13.64 -4.71
CA LYS A 64 -11.03 -14.83 -5.03
C LYS A 64 -10.42 -15.54 -6.22
N ASN A 65 -10.27 -16.85 -6.09
CA ASN A 65 -9.93 -17.71 -7.21
C ASN A 65 -11.21 -18.00 -8.01
N ILE A 66 -11.32 -17.40 -9.19
CA ILE A 66 -12.43 -17.62 -10.13
C ILE A 66 -12.15 -18.75 -11.15
N GLY A 67 -10.94 -19.32 -11.13
CA GLY A 67 -10.53 -20.42 -11.99
C GLY A 67 -11.00 -21.78 -11.51
N SER A 68 -10.69 -22.83 -12.29
CA SER A 68 -10.94 -24.23 -11.96
C SER A 68 -9.79 -24.92 -11.24
N GLU A 69 -8.60 -24.33 -11.27
CA GLU A 69 -7.36 -24.92 -10.75
C GLU A 69 -6.95 -24.27 -9.43
N VAL A 70 -6.19 -25.01 -8.62
CA VAL A 70 -5.54 -24.47 -7.42
C VAL A 70 -4.43 -23.52 -7.85
N VAL A 71 -4.38 -22.33 -7.25
CA VAL A 71 -3.36 -21.32 -7.54
C VAL A 71 -2.60 -20.92 -6.29
N PHE A 72 -1.34 -20.54 -6.45
CA PHE A 72 -0.60 -19.80 -5.42
C PHE A 72 -0.54 -18.32 -5.78
N LEU A 73 -0.69 -17.48 -4.77
CA LEU A 73 -0.73 -16.04 -4.93
C LEU A 73 0.67 -15.44 -4.88
N SER A 74 0.98 -14.54 -5.82
CA SER A 74 2.20 -13.72 -5.81
C SER A 74 1.86 -12.27 -6.10
N MET A 75 2.52 -11.33 -5.41
CA MET A 75 2.38 -9.90 -5.66
C MET A 75 3.65 -9.35 -6.31
N ASN A 76 3.47 -8.49 -7.30
CA ASN A 76 4.53 -7.66 -7.86
C ASN A 76 4.12 -6.19 -7.79
N VAL A 77 5.07 -5.32 -7.47
CA VAL A 77 4.86 -3.88 -7.41
C VAL A 77 5.85 -3.22 -8.33
N GLN A 78 5.35 -2.35 -9.21
CA GLN A 78 6.14 -1.71 -10.26
C GLN A 78 5.57 -0.34 -10.62
N SER A 79 6.26 0.38 -11.51
CA SER A 79 5.82 1.69 -12.02
C SER A 79 5.62 2.72 -10.91
N TRP A 80 6.55 2.77 -9.96
CA TRP A 80 6.59 3.79 -8.93
C TRP A 80 6.74 5.18 -9.55
N GLU A 81 5.92 6.12 -9.11
CA GLU A 81 5.98 7.53 -9.47
C GLU A 81 5.96 8.37 -8.18
N PRO A 82 6.98 9.22 -7.96
CA PRO A 82 8.25 9.31 -8.70
C PRO A 82 9.04 7.99 -8.71
N SER A 83 9.94 7.81 -9.69
CA SER A 83 10.71 6.56 -9.88
C SER A 83 11.51 6.13 -8.65
N ASP A 84 11.94 7.09 -7.84
CA ASP A 84 12.76 6.86 -6.67
C ASP A 84 11.92 6.49 -5.42
N ALA A 85 10.58 6.44 -5.56
CA ALA A 85 9.69 6.15 -4.45
C ALA A 85 9.89 4.74 -3.89
N GLU A 86 10.34 3.77 -4.69
CA GLU A 86 10.67 2.42 -4.23
C GLU A 86 11.82 2.39 -3.20
N ALA A 87 12.63 3.45 -3.12
CA ALA A 87 13.69 3.57 -2.12
C ALA A 87 13.17 4.01 -0.74
N PHE A 88 11.95 4.57 -0.68
CA PHE A 88 11.36 5.15 0.53
C PHE A 88 10.02 4.51 0.91
N LEU A 89 9.36 3.83 -0.03
CA LEU A 89 8.08 3.17 0.17
C LEU A 89 8.26 1.67 0.06
N VAL A 90 7.81 0.95 1.08
CA VAL A 90 7.82 -0.50 1.11
C VAL A 90 6.38 -0.99 1.19
N LEU A 91 5.91 -1.63 0.12
CA LEU A 91 4.63 -2.32 0.13
C LEU A 91 4.85 -3.80 0.42
N SER A 92 4.21 -4.29 1.47
CA SER A 92 4.18 -5.70 1.83
C SER A 92 2.74 -6.19 1.97
N TRP A 93 2.55 -7.51 1.97
CA TRP A 93 1.24 -8.13 2.15
C TRP A 93 1.34 -9.48 2.83
N ASN A 94 0.23 -9.99 3.35
CA ASN A 94 0.21 -11.23 4.15
C ASN A 94 -0.17 -12.51 3.37
N ARG A 95 -0.23 -12.46 2.03
CA ARG A 95 -0.72 -13.59 1.19
C ARG A 95 0.29 -14.09 0.15
N ASP A 96 1.56 -13.77 0.32
CA ASP A 96 2.60 -14.31 -0.54
C ASP A 96 2.68 -15.85 -0.41
N ASP A 97 2.83 -16.53 -1.55
CA ASP A 97 2.83 -18.00 -1.68
C ASP A 97 1.59 -18.71 -1.10
N HIS A 98 0.50 -17.97 -0.88
CA HIS A 98 -0.71 -18.54 -0.31
C HIS A 98 -1.46 -19.37 -1.35
N ILE A 99 -1.78 -20.62 -1.00
CA ILE A 99 -2.56 -21.53 -1.85
C ILE A 99 -4.04 -21.19 -1.71
N LEU A 100 -4.69 -20.93 -2.83
CA LEU A 100 -6.11 -20.59 -2.91
C LEU A 100 -6.85 -21.60 -3.79
N ASN A 101 -7.82 -22.32 -3.21
CA ASN A 101 -8.59 -23.32 -3.94
C ASN A 101 -9.62 -22.67 -4.88
N PRO A 102 -10.06 -23.38 -5.94
CA PRO A 102 -11.12 -22.91 -6.82
C PRO A 102 -12.37 -22.45 -6.06
N GLY A 103 -12.83 -21.23 -6.33
CA GLY A 103 -14.01 -20.62 -5.70
C GLY A 103 -13.79 -20.08 -4.28
N GLU A 104 -12.61 -20.29 -3.69
CA GLU A 104 -12.26 -19.75 -2.38
C GLU A 104 -11.98 -18.25 -2.46
N SER A 105 -12.40 -17.51 -1.43
CA SER A 105 -12.15 -16.08 -1.26
C SER A 105 -11.42 -15.85 0.07
N ILE A 106 -10.41 -14.99 0.05
CA ILE A 106 -9.58 -14.73 1.22
C ILE A 106 -9.21 -13.25 1.35
N GLY A 107 -9.18 -12.74 2.58
CA GLY A 107 -8.75 -11.37 2.86
C GLY A 107 -7.22 -11.24 2.82
N ALA A 108 -6.71 -10.38 1.95
CA ALA A 108 -5.32 -9.98 1.82
C ALA A 108 -5.12 -8.57 2.36
N THR A 109 -4.23 -8.42 3.35
CA THR A 109 -3.91 -7.13 3.97
C THR A 109 -2.58 -6.64 3.40
N PHE A 110 -2.65 -5.48 2.75
CA PHE A 110 -1.54 -4.69 2.25
C PHE A 110 -1.10 -3.73 3.34
N ILE A 111 0.21 -3.66 3.56
CA ILE A 111 0.85 -2.79 4.52
C ILE A 111 1.83 -1.95 3.72
N LEU A 112 1.59 -0.65 3.69
CA LEU A 112 2.49 0.32 3.06
C LEU A 112 3.22 1.07 4.17
N ASP A 113 4.53 0.92 4.21
CA ASP A 113 5.43 1.61 5.14
C ASP A 113 6.18 2.73 4.40
N VAL A 114 6.20 3.91 5.02
CA VAL A 114 6.93 5.09 4.53
C VAL A 114 8.17 5.31 5.38
N ASP A 115 9.33 5.35 4.75
CA ASP A 115 10.61 5.67 5.41
C ASP A 115 10.58 7.07 6.03
N GLU A 116 11.23 7.24 7.18
CA GLU A 116 11.31 8.52 7.89
C GLU A 116 12.25 9.54 7.22
N ASN A 117 13.16 9.07 6.34
CA ASN A 117 14.20 9.87 5.68
C ASN A 117 13.78 10.38 4.30
N VAL A 118 12.53 10.18 3.91
CA VAL A 118 11.98 10.75 2.68
C VAL A 118 11.93 12.29 2.79
N PHE A 119 12.59 12.98 1.85
CA PHE A 119 12.64 14.44 1.79
C PHE A 119 11.93 14.94 0.54
N GLY A 120 11.04 15.92 0.68
CA GLY A 120 10.26 16.47 -0.43
C GLY A 120 9.07 15.57 -0.78
N PHE A 121 8.17 15.41 0.19
CA PHE A 121 6.99 14.55 0.08
C PHE A 121 6.03 15.08 -1.02
N SER A 122 5.89 14.32 -2.10
CA SER A 122 4.95 14.56 -3.21
C SER A 122 3.93 13.42 -3.27
N ASP A 123 2.85 13.57 -4.03
CA ASP A 123 1.91 12.47 -4.25
C ASP A 123 2.63 11.26 -4.88
N PHE A 124 2.36 10.08 -4.36
CA PHE A 124 2.98 8.83 -4.79
C PHE A 124 1.96 7.92 -5.45
N SER A 125 2.37 7.25 -6.52
CA SER A 125 1.55 6.20 -7.13
C SER A 125 2.39 5.03 -7.61
N PHE A 126 1.78 3.85 -7.66
CA PHE A 126 2.42 2.63 -8.15
C PHE A 126 1.38 1.64 -8.66
N ASN A 127 1.84 0.63 -9.38
CA ASN A 127 1.02 -0.47 -9.89
C ASN A 127 1.30 -1.73 -9.09
N ILE A 128 0.24 -2.33 -8.56
CA ILE A 128 0.23 -3.62 -7.88
C ILE A 128 -0.35 -4.64 -8.86
N THR A 129 0.41 -5.68 -9.17
CA THR A 129 -0.05 -6.81 -9.97
C THR A 129 -0.07 -8.05 -9.10
N ILE A 130 -1.24 -8.68 -8.96
CA ILE A 130 -1.39 -9.94 -8.25
C ILE A 130 -1.66 -11.06 -9.25
N VAL A 131 -0.88 -12.12 -9.16
CA VAL A 131 -0.97 -13.26 -10.07
C VAL A 131 -1.32 -14.51 -9.29
N GLY A 132 -2.37 -15.21 -9.73
CA GLY A 132 -2.63 -16.59 -9.35
C GLY A 132 -1.85 -17.52 -10.28
N ASN A 133 -0.75 -18.08 -9.79
CA ASN A 133 0.07 -19.01 -10.54
C ASN A 133 -0.48 -20.43 -10.34
N GLN A 134 -0.75 -21.13 -11.43
CA GLN A 134 -1.25 -22.50 -11.38
C GLN A 134 -0.13 -23.46 -10.97
N ILE A 135 -0.48 -24.48 -10.20
CA ILE A 135 0.44 -25.57 -9.91
C ILE A 135 0.46 -26.47 -11.14
N GLU A 136 1.48 -26.39 -11.98
CA GLU A 136 1.69 -27.41 -13.01
C GLU A 136 2.04 -28.74 -12.30
N GLU A 137 1.20 -29.77 -12.48
CA GLU A 137 1.58 -31.15 -12.14
C GLU A 137 2.76 -31.55 -13.05
N ILE A 138 3.92 -31.80 -12.44
CA ILE A 138 5.12 -32.40 -13.06
C ILE A 138 5.00 -33.93 -13.16
#